data_AF-A0A2K3J3F0-F1
#
_entry.id   AF-A0A2K3J3F0-F1
#
_cell.length_a   1.000
_cell.length_b   1.000
_cell.length_c   1.000
_cell.angle_alpha   90.00
_cell.angle_beta   90.00
_cell.angle_gamma   90.00
#
_symmetry.space_group_name_H-M   'P 1'
#
loop_
_entity.id
_entity.type
_entity.pdbx_description
1 polymer ?
#
loop_
_entity_poly.entity_id
_entity_poly.type
_entity_poly.pdbx_seq_one_letter_code
_entity_poly.pdbx_strand_id
1 'polypeptide(L)'
;MDAMGIDYIPSRSIIKQYNSAILSRIDRNGGILKLSEKFNIPMGSRVHWHKTSNEEIEEKIKEMISNKNMDKFPSRKEIIDYFGNSSIACIISRRGGFKFWSNKIGYEMKESETKTGWIGEGIAKELLENHGYLVEKMNTNCAYDFLVNGNIRIDIKFSRLFDNGNMKYYSFNLEQKFHDCDIYILICEDENKNIKVIVIPQSFVQNQGQIGVGEFKSKWYKYIDKYDFIDMYSNFYNKINKNKGE
;
A
#
# COMPACT_ATOMS: atom_id res chain seq x y z
N MET A 1 12.80 -36.21 -21.60
CA MET A 1 13.54 -35.20 -20.82
C MET A 1 12.53 -34.18 -20.35
N ASP A 2 12.34 -34.05 -19.03
CA ASP A 2 11.37 -33.11 -18.46
C ASP A 2 11.77 -31.67 -18.77
N ALA A 3 10.88 -30.94 -19.44
CA ALA A 3 11.10 -29.54 -19.82
C ALA A 3 11.26 -28.57 -18.63
N MET A 4 11.10 -29.05 -17.39
CA MET A 4 11.15 -28.25 -16.17
C MET A 4 12.19 -28.70 -15.14
N GLY A 5 12.80 -29.87 -15.27
CA GLY A 5 13.82 -30.36 -14.33
C GLY A 5 13.36 -30.42 -12.86
N ILE A 6 12.07 -30.61 -12.60
CA ILE A 6 11.49 -30.68 -11.25
C ILE A 6 11.03 -32.10 -10.93
N ASP A 7 11.34 -32.54 -9.72
CA ASP A 7 11.01 -33.85 -9.15
C ASP A 7 9.69 -33.86 -8.35
N TYR A 8 8.91 -32.78 -8.44
CA TYR A 8 7.66 -32.57 -7.71
C TYR A 8 6.53 -32.03 -8.60
N ILE A 9 5.28 -32.20 -8.19
CA ILE A 9 4.12 -31.62 -8.91
C ILE A 9 4.07 -30.10 -8.65
N PRO A 10 4.10 -29.26 -9.71
CA PRO A 10 4.01 -27.81 -9.55
C PRO A 10 2.71 -27.36 -8.88
N SER A 11 2.76 -26.20 -8.25
CA SER A 11 1.57 -25.59 -7.64
C SER A 11 0.51 -25.22 -8.70
N ARG A 12 -0.77 -25.10 -8.29
CA ARG A 12 -1.86 -24.68 -9.18
C ARG A 12 -1.54 -23.38 -9.92
N SER A 13 -0.87 -22.43 -9.26
CA SER A 13 -0.47 -21.15 -9.87
C SER A 13 0.56 -21.34 -10.98
N ILE A 14 1.57 -22.18 -10.77
CA ILE A 14 2.56 -22.50 -11.81
C ILE A 14 1.86 -23.18 -12.99
N ILE A 15 1.06 -24.23 -12.74
CA ILE A 15 0.33 -24.93 -13.81
C ILE A 15 -0.57 -23.96 -14.58
N LYS A 16 -1.25 -23.04 -13.89
CA LYS A 16 -2.11 -22.02 -14.52
C LYS A 16 -1.34 -21.06 -15.43
N GLN A 17 -0.13 -20.66 -15.04
CA GLN A 17 0.71 -19.76 -15.83
C GLN A 17 1.17 -20.41 -17.14
N TYR A 18 1.47 -21.72 -17.12
CA TYR A 18 1.88 -22.46 -18.31
C TYR A 18 0.67 -22.88 -19.16
N ASN A 19 -0.37 -23.44 -18.56
CA ASN A 19 -1.54 -23.93 -19.28
C ASN A 19 -2.77 -24.07 -18.38
N SER A 20 -3.68 -23.10 -18.48
CA SER A 20 -4.94 -23.09 -17.72
C SER A 20 -5.87 -24.26 -18.05
N ALA A 21 -5.83 -24.80 -19.27
CA ALA A 21 -6.64 -25.95 -19.67
C ALA A 21 -6.18 -27.25 -19.00
N ILE A 22 -4.86 -27.42 -18.80
CA ILE A 22 -4.30 -28.55 -18.04
C ILE A 22 -4.78 -28.49 -16.59
N LEU A 23 -4.72 -27.32 -15.94
CA LEU A 23 -5.23 -27.16 -14.58
C LEU A 23 -6.72 -27.56 -14.47
N SER A 24 -7.56 -27.09 -15.40
CA SER A 24 -8.99 -27.45 -15.42
C SER A 24 -9.22 -28.96 -15.56
N ARG A 25 -8.38 -29.65 -16.35
CA ARG A 25 -8.46 -31.11 -16.48
C ARG A 25 -8.00 -31.82 -15.21
N ILE A 26 -6.94 -31.35 -14.57
CA ILE A 26 -6.48 -31.89 -13.28
C ILE A 26 -7.59 -31.75 -12.23
N ASP A 27 -8.22 -30.59 -12.15
CA ASP A 27 -9.30 -30.32 -11.18
C ASP A 27 -10.52 -31.22 -11.39
N ARG A 28 -10.95 -31.40 -12.64
CA ARG A 28 -12.05 -32.32 -12.98
C ARG A 28 -11.74 -33.78 -12.69
N ASN A 29 -10.46 -34.14 -12.60
CA ASN A 29 -10.01 -35.51 -12.35
C ASN A 29 -9.60 -35.76 -10.89
N GLY A 30 -10.06 -34.94 -9.95
CA GLY A 30 -9.80 -35.11 -8.51
C GLY A 30 -8.62 -34.30 -7.96
N GLY A 31 -8.09 -33.36 -8.76
CA GLY A 31 -7.09 -32.40 -8.33
C GLY A 31 -5.66 -32.93 -8.25
N ILE A 32 -4.75 -32.05 -7.85
CA ILE A 32 -3.30 -32.30 -7.78
C ILE A 32 -2.95 -33.43 -6.80
N LEU A 33 -3.73 -33.60 -5.74
CA LEU A 33 -3.47 -34.59 -4.70
C LEU A 33 -3.65 -36.01 -5.26
N LYS A 34 -4.74 -36.25 -5.98
CA LYS A 34 -4.98 -37.53 -6.68
C LYS A 34 -3.96 -37.79 -7.78
N LEU A 35 -3.46 -36.74 -8.42
CA LEU A 35 -2.38 -36.84 -9.42
C LEU A 35 -1.06 -37.26 -8.75
N SER A 36 -0.75 -36.67 -7.58
CA SER A 36 0.42 -37.02 -6.75
C SER A 36 0.41 -38.48 -6.36
N GLU A 37 -0.71 -38.96 -5.84
CA GLU A 37 -0.90 -40.37 -5.46
C GLU A 37 -0.80 -41.30 -6.67
N LYS A 38 -1.47 -40.96 -7.77
CA LYS A 38 -1.52 -41.82 -8.97
C LYS A 38 -0.15 -42.03 -9.61
N PHE A 39 0.68 -40.99 -9.65
CA PHE A 39 1.98 -41.03 -10.32
C PHE A 39 3.16 -41.16 -9.36
N ASN A 40 2.90 -41.24 -8.05
CA ASN A 40 3.93 -41.28 -7.01
C ASN A 40 4.95 -40.13 -7.12
N ILE A 41 4.45 -38.93 -7.44
CA ILE A 41 5.27 -37.71 -7.54
C ILE A 41 4.95 -36.84 -6.32
N PRO A 42 5.93 -36.43 -5.52
CA PRO A 42 5.68 -35.61 -4.34
C PRO A 42 5.06 -34.27 -4.73
N MET A 43 4.19 -33.74 -3.86
CA MET A 43 3.73 -32.36 -4.01
C MET A 43 4.86 -31.40 -3.61
N GLY A 44 4.97 -30.27 -4.31
CA GLY A 44 5.84 -29.18 -3.87
C GLY A 44 5.56 -28.79 -2.41
N SER A 45 6.61 -28.67 -1.60
CA SER A 45 6.46 -28.45 -0.16
C SER A 45 5.73 -27.12 0.13
N ARG A 46 4.71 -27.18 0.99
CA ARG A 46 4.14 -25.96 1.57
C ARG A 46 5.12 -25.47 2.63
N VAL A 47 5.81 -24.36 2.37
CA VAL A 47 6.61 -23.70 3.40
C VAL A 47 5.69 -23.42 4.60
N HIS A 48 6.00 -24.05 5.73
CA HIS A 48 5.29 -23.83 6.97
C HIS A 48 5.75 -22.48 7.53
N TRP A 49 5.03 -21.41 7.16
CA TRP A 49 5.36 -20.02 7.49
C TRP A 49 5.57 -19.74 8.99
N HIS A 50 5.08 -20.61 9.88
CA HIS A 50 5.29 -20.53 11.33
C HIS A 50 6.65 -21.09 11.79
N LYS A 51 7.34 -21.88 10.98
CA LYS A 51 8.64 -22.48 11.31
C LYS A 51 9.84 -21.73 10.74
N THR A 52 9.62 -20.87 9.75
CA THR A 52 10.72 -20.13 9.12
C THR A 52 11.16 -18.97 10.00
N SER A 53 12.45 -18.89 10.31
CA SER A 53 13.02 -17.80 11.12
C SER A 53 13.08 -16.49 10.32
N ASN A 54 13.34 -15.36 10.98
CA ASN A 54 13.50 -14.11 10.25
C ASN A 54 14.84 -14.07 9.48
N GLU A 55 15.84 -14.77 9.99
CA GLU A 55 17.18 -14.90 9.44
C GLU A 55 17.13 -15.70 8.13
N GLU A 56 16.40 -16.82 8.12
CA GLU A 56 16.18 -17.62 6.91
C GLU A 56 15.45 -16.85 5.79
N ILE A 57 14.51 -15.96 6.17
CA ILE A 57 13.81 -15.11 5.20
C ILE A 57 14.76 -14.05 4.64
N GLU A 58 15.58 -13.45 5.49
CA GLU A 58 16.57 -12.46 5.10
C GLU A 58 17.60 -13.04 4.13
N GLU A 59 18.15 -14.22 4.43
CA GLU A 59 19.10 -14.92 3.57
C GLU A 59 18.50 -15.20 2.18
N LYS A 60 17.27 -15.72 2.13
CA LYS A 60 16.59 -15.99 0.85
C LYS A 60 16.36 -14.74 0.03
N ILE A 61 16.00 -13.62 0.67
CA ILE A 61 15.82 -12.35 -0.04
C ILE A 61 17.16 -11.85 -0.57
N LYS A 62 18.23 -11.90 0.23
CA LYS A 62 19.59 -11.52 -0.18
C LYS A 62 20.10 -12.39 -1.33
N GLU A 63 19.86 -13.69 -1.28
CA GLU A 63 20.18 -14.65 -2.35
C GLU A 63 19.47 -14.27 -3.66
N MET A 64 18.17 -14.01 -3.61
CA MET A 64 17.40 -13.57 -4.77
C MET A 64 17.96 -12.28 -5.38
N ILE A 65 18.23 -11.28 -4.54
CA ILE A 65 18.77 -9.98 -4.97
C ILE A 65 20.12 -10.18 -5.68
N SER A 66 21.01 -10.99 -5.11
CA SER A 66 22.32 -11.29 -5.69
C SER A 66 22.18 -12.05 -7.01
N ASN A 67 21.36 -13.10 -7.07
CA ASN A 67 21.18 -13.92 -8.28
C ASN A 67 20.53 -13.16 -9.43
N LYS A 68 19.71 -12.14 -9.14
CA LYS A 68 19.05 -11.29 -10.14
C LYS A 68 19.79 -9.98 -10.39
N ASN A 69 20.94 -9.74 -9.75
CA ASN A 69 21.69 -8.48 -9.80
C ASN A 69 20.78 -7.25 -9.57
N MET A 70 19.93 -7.31 -8.55
CA MET A 70 19.00 -6.23 -8.22
C MET A 70 19.68 -5.17 -7.36
N ASP A 71 19.39 -3.90 -7.65
CA ASP A 71 19.82 -2.73 -6.87
C ASP A 71 18.76 -2.29 -5.84
N LYS A 72 17.55 -2.87 -5.93
CA LYS A 72 16.38 -2.51 -5.12
C LYS A 72 15.75 -3.74 -4.47
N PHE A 73 15.00 -3.49 -3.40
CA PHE A 73 14.24 -4.51 -2.71
C PHE A 73 13.15 -5.09 -3.63
N PRO A 74 13.02 -6.43 -3.70
CA PRO A 74 12.11 -7.07 -4.64
C PRO A 74 10.64 -6.83 -4.29
N SER A 75 9.82 -6.64 -5.33
CA SER A 75 8.37 -6.55 -5.22
C SER A 75 7.74 -7.92 -4.92
N ARG A 76 6.49 -7.91 -4.43
CA ARG A 76 5.71 -9.14 -4.21
C ARG A 76 5.70 -10.06 -5.43
N LYS A 77 5.56 -9.48 -6.63
CA LYS A 77 5.50 -10.23 -7.88
C LYS A 77 6.85 -10.89 -8.20
N GLU A 78 7.95 -10.15 -8.09
CA GLU A 78 9.30 -10.68 -8.34
C GLU A 78 9.66 -11.81 -7.37
N ILE A 79 9.27 -11.70 -6.09
CA ILE A 79 9.45 -12.79 -5.11
C ILE A 79 8.65 -14.03 -5.54
N ILE A 80 7.39 -13.87 -5.94
CA ILE A 80 6.55 -14.99 -6.38
C ILE A 80 7.13 -15.64 -7.64
N ASP A 81 7.58 -14.84 -8.59
CA ASP A 81 8.12 -15.31 -9.87
C ASP A 81 9.46 -16.04 -9.67
N TYR A 82 10.31 -15.57 -8.73
CA TYR A 82 11.60 -16.21 -8.43
C TYR A 82 11.43 -17.54 -7.67
N PHE A 83 10.64 -17.56 -6.60
CA PHE A 83 10.48 -18.76 -5.75
C PHE A 83 9.38 -19.71 -6.23
N GLY A 84 8.62 -19.33 -7.27
CA GLY A 84 7.48 -20.09 -7.79
C GLY A 84 6.27 -20.19 -6.84
N ASN A 85 6.28 -19.47 -5.71
CA ASN A 85 5.23 -19.51 -4.70
C ASN A 85 5.16 -18.22 -3.87
N SER A 86 4.04 -18.01 -3.18
CA SER A 86 3.78 -16.80 -2.40
C SER A 86 4.21 -16.87 -0.93
N SER A 87 4.90 -17.92 -0.49
CA SER A 87 5.14 -18.16 0.94
C SER A 87 5.99 -17.07 1.57
N ILE A 88 7.14 -16.75 0.96
CA ILE A 88 8.04 -15.70 1.43
C ILE A 88 7.34 -14.34 1.40
N ALA A 89 6.66 -14.01 0.31
CA ALA A 89 5.91 -12.76 0.19
C ALA A 89 4.80 -12.63 1.25
N CYS A 90 4.15 -13.72 1.63
CA CYS A 90 3.17 -13.74 2.72
C CYS A 90 3.82 -13.56 4.09
N ILE A 91 4.99 -14.16 4.32
CA ILE A 91 5.74 -13.99 5.58
C ILE A 91 6.19 -12.54 5.75
N ILE A 92 6.75 -11.93 4.70
CA ILE A 92 7.11 -10.50 4.67
C ILE A 92 5.90 -9.65 5.05
N SER A 93 4.75 -9.84 4.40
CA SER A 93 3.52 -9.09 4.69
C SER A 93 3.07 -9.23 6.15
N ARG A 94 3.18 -10.42 6.75
CA ARG A 94 2.75 -10.68 8.13
C ARG A 94 3.73 -10.21 9.20
N ARG A 95 5.02 -10.12 8.86
CA ARG A 95 6.10 -9.76 9.79
C ARG A 95 6.64 -8.37 9.49
N GLY A 96 5.78 -7.36 9.55
CA GLY A 96 6.16 -5.95 9.40
C GLY A 96 6.04 -5.36 7.99
N GLY A 97 5.78 -6.18 6.97
CA GLY A 97 5.57 -5.71 5.60
C GLY A 97 6.85 -5.34 4.85
N PHE A 98 6.70 -5.02 3.56
CA PHE A 98 7.83 -4.81 2.65
C PHE A 98 8.76 -3.68 3.10
N LYS A 99 8.22 -2.59 3.68
CA LYS A 99 9.01 -1.47 4.21
C LYS A 99 9.93 -1.87 5.35
N PHE A 100 9.41 -2.66 6.28
CA PHE A 100 10.19 -3.15 7.41
C PHE A 100 11.38 -3.99 6.91
N TRP A 101 11.11 -4.93 6.00
CA TRP A 101 12.15 -5.79 5.45
C TRP A 101 13.14 -5.04 4.57
N SER A 102 12.70 -4.07 3.76
CA SER A 102 13.61 -3.24 2.96
C SER A 102 14.59 -2.46 3.82
N ASN A 103 14.09 -1.85 4.90
CA ASN A 103 14.90 -1.12 5.87
C ASN A 103 15.85 -2.05 6.62
N LYS A 104 15.37 -3.24 7.03
CA LYS A 104 16.18 -4.23 7.74
C LYS A 104 17.37 -4.72 6.90
N ILE A 105 17.13 -4.99 5.61
CA ILE A 105 18.15 -5.54 4.70
C ILE A 105 19.04 -4.44 4.09
N GLY A 106 18.58 -3.18 4.14
CA GLY A 106 19.34 -2.03 3.63
C GLY A 106 19.19 -1.79 2.12
N TYR A 107 18.05 -2.19 1.54
CA TYR A 107 17.75 -1.94 0.12
C TYR A 107 16.57 -0.99 -0.01
N GLU A 108 16.65 -0.07 -0.96
CA GLU A 108 15.52 0.81 -1.27
C GLU A 108 14.39 0.05 -1.95
N MET A 109 13.15 0.38 -1.58
CA MET A 109 11.98 -0.10 -2.32
C MET A 109 11.86 0.59 -3.67
N LYS A 110 11.41 -0.18 -4.66
CA LYS A 110 10.94 0.34 -5.95
C LYS A 110 9.81 1.37 -5.75
N GLU A 111 9.79 2.38 -6.62
CA GLU A 111 8.70 3.36 -6.64
C GLU A 111 7.35 2.66 -6.84
N SER A 112 6.39 3.03 -6.00
CA SER A 112 5.03 2.49 -6.00
C SER A 112 4.09 3.52 -5.39
N GLU A 113 2.79 3.39 -5.68
CA GLU A 113 1.74 4.21 -5.05
C GLU A 113 1.80 4.08 -3.53
N THR A 114 2.08 2.89 -3.01
CA THR A 114 2.25 2.64 -1.56
C THR A 114 3.42 3.43 -0.97
N LYS A 115 4.58 3.46 -1.64
CA LYS A 115 5.73 4.27 -1.19
C LYS A 115 5.39 5.76 -1.19
N THR A 116 4.67 6.19 -2.22
CA THR A 116 4.19 7.57 -2.39
C THR A 116 3.23 7.98 -1.27
N GLY A 117 2.27 7.11 -0.92
CA GLY A 117 1.36 7.30 0.21
C GLY A 117 2.11 7.46 1.53
N TRP A 118 3.09 6.60 1.82
CA TRP A 118 3.88 6.70 3.05
C TRP A 118 4.69 7.99 3.19
N ILE A 119 5.17 8.56 2.08
CA ILE A 119 5.86 9.85 2.08
C ILE A 119 4.86 10.94 2.50
N GLY A 120 3.69 10.95 1.85
CA GLY A 120 2.59 11.86 2.19
C GLY A 120 2.16 11.77 3.64
N GLU A 121 1.87 10.56 4.12
CA GLU A 121 1.50 10.31 5.52
C GLU A 121 2.58 10.80 6.49
N GLY A 122 3.87 10.56 6.17
CA GLY A 122 4.98 11.05 7.00
C GLY A 122 4.99 12.57 7.14
N ILE A 123 4.90 13.28 6.00
CA ILE A 123 4.85 14.75 5.95
C ILE A 123 3.60 15.27 6.69
N ALA A 124 2.43 14.70 6.42
CA ALA A 124 1.18 15.09 7.06
C ALA A 124 1.24 14.94 8.58
N LYS A 125 1.80 13.83 9.06
CA LYS A 125 1.92 13.57 10.50
C LYS A 125 2.77 14.64 11.17
N GLU A 126 3.96 14.92 10.64
CA GLU A 126 4.86 15.94 11.19
C GLU A 126 4.20 17.31 11.20
N LEU A 127 3.54 17.70 10.11
CA LEU A 127 2.84 18.98 10.03
C LEU A 127 1.70 19.08 11.06
N LEU A 128 0.88 18.03 11.20
CA LEU A 128 -0.21 18.03 12.17
C LEU A 128 0.30 18.08 13.62
N GLU A 129 1.33 17.31 13.95
CA GLU A 129 1.95 17.32 15.29
C GLU A 129 2.59 18.69 15.59
N ASN A 130 3.21 19.34 14.60
CA ASN A 130 3.75 20.70 14.73
C ASN A 130 2.67 21.77 14.95
N HIS A 131 1.44 21.53 14.50
CA HIS A 131 0.28 22.38 14.81
C HIS A 131 -0.34 22.08 16.19
N GLY A 132 0.22 21.13 16.95
CA GLY A 132 -0.23 20.77 18.30
C GLY A 132 -1.35 19.74 18.33
N TYR A 133 -1.65 19.08 17.21
CA TYR A 133 -2.65 18.02 17.16
C TYR A 133 -2.11 16.68 17.65
N LEU A 134 -2.97 15.89 18.30
CA LEU A 134 -2.65 14.50 18.62
C LEU A 134 -3.01 13.62 17.42
N VAL A 135 -2.01 12.94 16.84
CA VAL A 135 -2.19 12.17 15.60
C VAL A 135 -2.00 10.68 15.85
N GLU A 136 -3.07 9.90 15.70
CA GLU A 136 -3.01 8.45 15.72
C GLU A 136 -3.05 7.89 14.29
N LYS A 137 -2.06 7.08 13.93
CA LYS A 137 -2.02 6.42 12.62
C LYS A 137 -2.88 5.16 12.61
N MET A 138 -3.77 5.08 11.62
CA MET A 138 -4.62 3.92 11.41
C MET A 138 -3.91 2.80 10.66
N ASN A 139 -4.44 1.59 10.83
CA ASN A 139 -4.00 0.46 10.04
C ASN A 139 -4.54 0.59 8.60
N THR A 140 -3.93 -0.16 7.68
CA THR A 140 -4.25 -0.13 6.24
C THR A 140 -5.66 -0.62 5.88
N ASN A 141 -6.43 -1.16 6.83
CA ASN A 141 -7.81 -1.61 6.59
C ASN A 141 -8.84 -0.54 6.94
N CYS A 142 -8.42 0.59 7.51
CA CYS A 142 -9.27 1.75 7.74
C CYS A 142 -9.43 2.55 6.43
N ALA A 143 -10.57 3.21 6.27
CA ALA A 143 -10.88 4.04 5.10
C ALA A 143 -10.25 5.44 5.15
N TYR A 144 -9.46 5.73 6.20
CA TYR A 144 -8.76 6.98 6.42
C TYR A 144 -7.43 6.68 7.11
N ASP A 145 -6.46 7.58 6.94
CA ASP A 145 -5.09 7.34 7.39
C ASP A 145 -4.89 7.71 8.87
N PHE A 146 -5.47 8.82 9.33
CA PHE A 146 -5.26 9.35 10.68
C PHE A 146 -6.55 9.58 11.46
N LEU A 147 -6.51 9.27 12.75
CA LEU A 147 -7.45 9.75 13.75
C LEU A 147 -6.78 10.88 14.52
N VAL A 148 -7.26 12.11 14.31
CA VAL A 148 -6.72 13.32 14.93
C VAL A 148 -7.58 13.74 16.11
N ASN A 149 -6.93 14.11 17.22
CA ASN A 149 -7.57 14.47 18.50
C ASN A 149 -8.58 13.42 19.01
N GLY A 150 -8.41 12.16 18.60
CA GLY A 150 -9.26 11.03 18.97
C GLY A 150 -10.65 11.00 18.31
N ASN A 151 -10.99 11.93 17.43
CA ASN A 151 -12.35 12.01 16.86
C ASN A 151 -12.45 12.52 15.42
N ILE A 152 -11.40 13.08 14.83
CA ILE A 152 -11.41 13.59 13.45
C ILE A 152 -10.74 12.58 12.54
N ARG A 153 -11.47 12.08 11.55
CA ARG A 153 -10.95 11.14 10.56
C ARG A 153 -10.35 11.91 9.39
N ILE A 154 -9.06 11.76 9.17
CA ILE A 154 -8.34 12.46 8.11
C ILE A 154 -7.75 11.46 7.12
N ASP A 155 -8.01 11.68 5.84
CA ASP A 155 -7.43 10.93 4.72
C ASP A 155 -6.37 11.79 4.01
N ILE A 156 -5.17 11.24 3.84
CA ILE A 156 -4.00 11.91 3.28
C ILE A 156 -3.83 11.49 1.83
N LYS A 157 -3.68 12.48 0.95
CA LYS A 157 -3.34 12.24 -0.45
C LYS A 157 -2.09 13.02 -0.82
N PHE A 158 -1.17 12.36 -1.49
CA PHE A 158 0.10 12.95 -1.90
C PHE A 158 0.26 12.82 -3.42
N SER A 159 0.74 13.90 -4.04
CA SER A 159 1.03 13.95 -5.47
C SER A 159 2.27 14.81 -5.69
N ARG A 160 3.12 14.33 -6.60
CA ARG A 160 4.15 15.16 -7.21
C ARG A 160 3.57 15.95 -8.37
N LEU A 161 4.27 17.00 -8.79
CA LEU A 161 3.91 17.76 -9.96
C LEU A 161 4.06 16.89 -11.22
N PHE A 162 2.97 16.76 -11.98
CA PHE A 162 2.97 16.12 -13.29
C PHE A 162 3.01 17.17 -14.38
N ASP A 163 3.79 16.91 -15.42
CA ASP A 163 3.82 17.70 -16.65
C ASP A 163 3.41 16.82 -17.83
N ASN A 164 2.36 17.21 -18.55
CA ASN A 164 1.90 16.53 -19.76
C ASN A 164 2.23 17.28 -21.05
N GLY A 165 3.10 18.31 -20.98
CA GLY A 165 3.49 19.18 -22.08
C GLY A 165 2.54 20.36 -22.34
N ASN A 166 1.27 20.25 -21.94
CA ASN A 166 0.27 21.31 -22.08
C ASN A 166 -0.03 22.02 -20.76
N MET A 167 0.05 21.30 -19.64
CA MET A 167 -0.19 21.83 -18.31
C MET A 167 0.57 21.04 -17.26
N LYS A 168 0.96 21.77 -16.21
CA LYS A 168 1.52 21.22 -14.98
C LYS A 168 0.46 21.18 -13.89
N TYR A 169 0.27 20.01 -13.26
CA TYR A 169 -0.77 19.79 -12.26
C TYR A 169 -0.46 18.64 -11.30
N TYR A 170 -1.13 18.65 -10.16
CA TYR A 170 -1.18 17.55 -9.19
C TYR A 170 -2.51 16.81 -9.36
N SER A 171 -2.50 15.50 -9.13
CA SER A 171 -3.68 14.65 -9.29
C SER A 171 -3.83 13.69 -8.11
N PHE A 172 -4.99 13.75 -7.47
CA PHE A 172 -5.31 12.94 -6.30
C PHE A 172 -6.54 12.08 -6.59
N ASN A 173 -6.39 10.76 -6.51
CA ASN A 173 -7.51 9.83 -6.59
C ASN A 173 -8.19 9.77 -5.21
N LEU A 174 -9.50 9.96 -5.18
CA LEU A 174 -10.32 9.79 -3.96
C LEU A 174 -10.99 8.41 -3.89
N GLU A 175 -10.83 7.60 -4.94
CA GLU A 175 -11.29 6.22 -5.11
C GLU A 175 -12.81 6.01 -5.13
N GLN A 176 -13.56 6.65 -4.22
CA GLN A 176 -15.00 6.45 -4.04
C GLN A 176 -15.77 7.77 -4.22
N LYS A 177 -17.11 7.71 -4.24
CA LYS A 177 -17.96 8.92 -4.27
C LYS A 177 -18.48 9.31 -2.88
N PHE A 178 -18.57 8.30 -2.01
CA PHE A 178 -18.93 8.41 -0.61
C PHE A 178 -17.69 8.08 0.18
N HIS A 179 -17.33 8.98 1.09
CA HIS A 179 -16.03 9.00 1.71
C HIS A 179 -16.20 8.87 3.21
N ASP A 180 -15.40 8.01 3.83
CA ASP A 180 -15.50 7.68 5.26
C ASP A 180 -14.53 8.50 6.13
N CYS A 181 -14.13 9.69 5.65
CA CYS A 181 -13.32 10.67 6.37
C CYS A 181 -14.10 11.97 6.58
N ASP A 182 -13.61 12.82 7.49
CA ASP A 182 -14.16 14.15 7.75
C ASP A 182 -13.41 15.22 6.92
N ILE A 183 -12.10 15.03 6.76
CA ILE A 183 -11.19 15.97 6.11
C ILE A 183 -10.21 15.22 5.19
N TYR A 184 -9.94 15.81 4.03
CA TYR A 184 -8.80 15.48 3.19
C TYR A 184 -7.65 16.46 3.42
N ILE A 185 -6.43 15.93 3.48
CA ILE A 185 -5.22 16.73 3.38
C ILE A 185 -4.50 16.32 2.09
N LEU A 186 -4.41 17.27 1.15
CA LEU A 186 -3.69 17.07 -0.11
C LEU A 186 -2.31 17.71 -0.01
N ILE A 187 -1.28 16.90 -0.19
CA ILE A 187 0.12 17.31 -0.19
C ILE A 187 0.62 17.37 -1.63
N CYS A 188 0.98 18.57 -2.07
CA CYS A 188 1.55 18.84 -3.38
C CYS A 188 3.06 19.05 -3.23
N GLU A 189 3.88 18.19 -3.84
CA GLU A 189 5.35 18.32 -3.88
C GLU A 189 5.80 18.75 -5.28
N ASP A 190 6.43 19.93 -5.39
CA ASP A 190 6.97 20.42 -6.67
C ASP A 190 8.33 19.79 -7.02
N GLU A 191 8.87 20.15 -8.19
CA GLU A 191 10.18 19.66 -8.67
C GLU A 191 11.35 20.02 -7.74
N ASN A 192 11.22 21.09 -6.95
CA ASN A 192 12.20 21.56 -5.98
C ASN A 192 11.96 21.01 -4.57
N LYS A 193 11.02 20.07 -4.42
CA LYS A 193 10.57 19.52 -3.12
C LYS A 193 9.90 20.53 -2.20
N ASN A 194 9.40 21.65 -2.73
CA ASN A 194 8.56 22.53 -1.94
C ASN A 194 7.20 21.88 -1.74
N ILE A 195 6.68 22.01 -0.52
CA ILE A 195 5.41 21.42 -0.11
C ILE A 195 4.34 22.49 -0.05
N LYS A 196 3.20 22.19 -0.67
CA LYS A 196 1.95 22.96 -0.54
C LYS A 196 0.86 22.04 0.00
N VAL A 197 0.22 22.46 1.10
CA VAL A 197 -0.80 21.66 1.79
C VAL A 197 -2.16 22.28 1.61
N ILE A 198 -3.13 21.47 1.20
CA ILE A 198 -4.51 21.90 0.98
C ILE A 198 -5.41 21.06 1.88
N VAL A 199 -6.11 21.72 2.80
CA VAL A 199 -6.97 21.07 3.81
C VAL A 199 -8.43 21.28 3.43
N ILE A 200 -9.14 20.21 3.08
CA ILE A 200 -10.47 20.27 2.48
C ILE A 200 -11.45 19.40 3.29
N PRO A 201 -12.51 19.98 3.88
CA PRO A 201 -13.61 19.20 4.42
C PRO A 201 -14.19 18.26 3.36
N GLN A 202 -14.41 17.00 3.73
CA GLN A 202 -14.93 15.96 2.82
C GLN A 202 -16.22 16.39 2.12
N SER A 203 -17.09 17.14 2.82
CA SER A 203 -18.36 17.63 2.30
C SER A 203 -18.22 18.55 1.07
N PHE A 204 -17.04 19.15 0.83
CA PHE A 204 -16.80 20.03 -0.31
C PHE A 204 -16.42 19.27 -1.60
N VAL A 205 -16.08 17.99 -1.47
CA VAL A 205 -15.65 17.10 -2.56
C VAL A 205 -16.58 15.90 -2.72
N GLN A 206 -17.77 15.97 -2.14
CA GLN A 206 -18.78 14.92 -2.27
C GLN A 206 -19.10 14.65 -3.74
N ASN A 207 -19.25 13.37 -4.11
CA ASN A 207 -19.44 12.88 -5.48
C ASN A 207 -18.26 13.10 -6.44
N GLN A 208 -17.09 13.53 -5.96
CA GLN A 208 -15.86 13.59 -6.76
C GLN A 208 -15.02 12.34 -6.46
N GLY A 209 -14.56 11.67 -7.52
CA GLY A 209 -13.59 10.55 -7.42
C GLY A 209 -12.13 10.99 -7.61
N GLN A 210 -11.90 12.25 -8.00
CA GLN A 210 -10.56 12.77 -8.26
C GLN A 210 -10.52 14.27 -8.00
N ILE A 211 -9.38 14.75 -7.50
CA ILE A 211 -9.07 16.18 -7.37
C ILE A 211 -7.84 16.50 -8.22
N GLY A 212 -8.00 17.42 -9.16
CA GLY A 212 -6.89 18.05 -9.90
C GLY A 212 -6.56 19.42 -9.33
N VAL A 213 -5.27 19.71 -9.14
CA VAL A 213 -4.77 21.01 -8.68
C VAL A 213 -3.74 21.51 -9.69
N GLY A 214 -4.04 22.58 -10.44
CA GLY A 214 -3.05 23.17 -11.35
C GLY A 214 -1.85 23.75 -10.58
N GLU A 215 -0.70 23.91 -11.24
CA GLU A 215 0.54 24.45 -10.65
C GLU A 215 0.43 25.93 -10.21
N PHE A 216 -0.21 26.75 -11.04
CA PHE A 216 -0.31 28.21 -10.84
C PHE A 216 -1.73 28.70 -10.54
N LYS A 217 -2.75 27.93 -10.93
CA LYS A 217 -4.16 28.30 -10.75
C LYS A 217 -4.98 27.08 -10.40
N SER A 218 -5.73 27.17 -9.29
CA SER A 218 -6.66 26.13 -8.87
C SER A 218 -7.76 26.70 -8.00
N LYS A 219 -8.98 26.18 -8.12
CA LYS A 219 -10.10 26.51 -7.23
C LYS A 219 -9.84 26.09 -5.78
N TRP A 220 -8.88 25.18 -5.58
CA TRP A 220 -8.53 24.62 -4.27
C TRP A 220 -7.57 25.49 -3.47
N TYR A 221 -6.96 26.52 -4.08
CA TYR A 221 -5.98 27.36 -3.38
C TYR A 221 -6.54 28.19 -2.23
N LYS A 222 -7.84 28.45 -2.22
CA LYS A 222 -8.53 29.05 -1.07
C LYS A 222 -8.50 28.18 0.20
N TYR A 223 -8.05 26.93 0.07
CA TYR A 223 -7.93 25.95 1.15
C TYR A 223 -6.47 25.63 1.53
N ILE A 224 -5.50 26.40 1.03
CA ILE A 224 -4.09 26.26 1.42
C ILE A 224 -3.96 26.56 2.92
N ASP A 225 -3.27 25.67 3.63
CA ASP A 225 -2.97 25.76 5.07
C ASP A 225 -4.20 26.05 5.95
N LYS A 226 -5.38 25.60 5.52
CA LYS A 226 -6.64 25.75 6.26
C LYS A 226 -6.80 24.71 7.37
N TYR A 227 -5.82 24.66 8.27
CA TYR A 227 -5.87 23.82 9.48
C TYR A 227 -7.00 24.24 10.44
N ASP A 228 -7.52 25.47 10.30
CA ASP A 228 -8.71 25.97 11.01
C ASP A 228 -9.94 25.06 10.84
N PHE A 229 -10.06 24.32 9.73
CA PHE A 229 -11.11 23.31 9.62
C PHE A 229 -10.97 22.19 10.66
N ILE A 230 -9.75 21.73 10.94
CA ILE A 230 -9.50 20.71 11.97
C ILE A 230 -9.93 21.24 13.35
N ASP A 231 -9.66 22.52 13.62
CA ASP A 231 -10.10 23.18 14.86
C ASP A 231 -11.62 23.28 14.95
N MET A 232 -12.29 23.61 13.84
CA MET A 232 -13.76 23.66 13.77
C MET A 232 -14.39 22.30 14.08
N TYR A 233 -13.86 21.21 13.50
CA TYR A 233 -14.31 19.85 13.80
C TYR A 233 -14.02 19.44 15.24
N SER A 234 -12.83 19.77 15.76
CA SER A 234 -12.45 19.50 17.17
C SER A 234 -13.44 20.17 18.12
N ASN A 235 -13.76 21.45 17.87
CA ASN A 235 -14.71 22.22 18.66
C ASN A 235 -16.13 21.65 18.56
N PHE A 236 -16.56 21.21 17.38
CA PHE A 236 -17.85 20.57 17.18
C PHE A 236 -17.99 19.29 18.03
N TYR A 237 -17.02 18.37 17.92
CA TYR A 237 -17.07 17.12 18.69
C TYR A 237 -16.96 17.36 20.20
N ASN A 238 -16.14 18.31 20.64
CA ASN A 238 -16.05 18.68 22.06
C ASN A 238 -17.38 19.19 22.62
N LYS A 239 -18.14 19.98 21.84
CA LYS A 239 -19.49 20.42 22.24
C LYS A 239 -20.45 19.25 22.39
N ILE A 240 -20.44 18.31 21.44
CA ILE A 240 -21.30 17.12 21.51
C ILE A 240 -20.95 16.24 22.71
N ASN A 241 -19.66 16.01 22.96
CA ASN A 241 -19.23 15.11 24.04
C ASN A 241 -19.51 15.68 25.43
N LYS A 242 -19.46 17.01 25.61
CA LYS A 242 -19.89 17.65 26.86
C LYS A 242 -21.36 17.36 27.17
N ASN A 243 -22.22 17.37 26.14
CA ASN A 243 -23.65 17.09 26.27
C ASN A 243 -23.99 15.61 26.47
N LYS A 244 -23.02 14.68 26.37
CA LYS A 244 -23.22 13.26 26.70
C LYS A 244 -23.04 12.95 28.19
N GLY A 245 -22.42 13.86 28.93
CA GLY A 245 -22.14 13.73 30.36
C GLY A 245 -23.19 14.38 31.27
N GLU A 246 -24.25 14.97 30.70
CA GLU A 246 -25.46 15.47 31.36
C GLU A 246 -26.62 14.47 31.12
#